data_AF-A0A831THQ8-F1
#
_entry.id   AF-A0A831THQ8-F1
#
_cell.length_a   1.000
_cell.length_b   1.000
_cell.length_c   1.000
_cell.angle_alpha   90.00
_cell.angle_beta   90.00
_cell.angle_gamma   90.00
#
_symmetry.space_group_name_H-M   'P 1'
#
loop_
_entity.id
_entity.type
_entity.pdbx_description
1 polymer ?
#
loop_
_entity_poly.entity_id
_entity_poly.type
_entity_poly.pdbx_seq_one_letter_code
_entity_poly.pdbx_strand_id
1 'polypeptide(L)'
;MRRGYIVIDNHIHYWDASPENCNEYGHRWIKCFHAYHKAMTPSDEYLWDLDLFRKAPEDWWMRTLFDESGVDVGILQPTHLMDFFHRGF
;
A
#
# COMPACT_ATOMS: atom_id res chain seq x y z
N MET A 1 -25.49 4.79 -6.74
CA MET A 1 -24.48 5.63 -7.40
C MET A 1 -24.57 7.04 -6.84
N ARG A 2 -23.57 7.48 -6.06
CA ARG A 2 -23.58 8.81 -5.39
C ARG A 2 -23.50 9.98 -6.36
N ARG A 3 -22.98 9.79 -7.59
CA ARG A 3 -22.62 10.86 -8.54
C ARG A 3 -23.11 10.67 -9.97
N GLY A 4 -23.90 9.63 -10.24
CA GLY A 4 -24.37 9.29 -11.61
C GLY A 4 -23.31 8.62 -12.50
N TYR A 5 -22.10 8.39 -11.98
CA TYR A 5 -21.03 7.60 -12.58
C TYR A 5 -20.36 6.71 -11.52
N ILE A 6 -19.50 5.79 -11.97
CA ILE A 6 -18.69 4.89 -11.12
C ILE A 6 -17.22 5.28 -11.31
N VAL A 7 -16.49 5.45 -10.21
CA VAL A 7 -15.03 5.68 -10.19
C VAL A 7 -14.34 4.35 -9.92
N ILE A 8 -13.49 3.91 -10.87
CA ILE A 8 -12.73 2.67 -10.76
C ILE A 8 -11.25 3.01 -10.65
N ASP A 9 -10.61 2.58 -9.57
CA ASP A 9 -9.16 2.53 -9.49
C ASP A 9 -8.67 1.18 -10.05
N ASN A 10 -8.01 1.25 -11.20
CA ASN A 10 -7.54 0.08 -11.94
C ASN A 10 -6.27 -0.56 -11.33
N HIS A 11 -5.63 0.09 -10.36
CA HIS A 11 -4.34 -0.35 -9.85
C HIS A 11 -4.15 -0.03 -8.36
N ILE A 12 -4.61 -0.93 -7.50
CA ILE A 12 -4.41 -0.82 -6.05
C ILE A 12 -3.59 -1.99 -5.51
N HIS A 13 -2.95 -1.73 -4.37
CA HIS A 13 -2.24 -2.74 -3.59
C HIS A 13 -2.64 -2.63 -2.12
N TYR A 14 -2.67 -3.77 -1.45
CA TYR A 14 -2.76 -3.87 0.00
C TYR A 14 -1.72 -4.90 0.46
N TRP A 15 -0.52 -4.42 0.73
CA TRP A 15 0.64 -5.28 0.96
C TRP A 15 0.91 -5.53 2.46
N ASP A 16 1.53 -6.67 2.75
CA ASP A 16 2.06 -7.10 4.02
C ASP A 16 3.60 -7.23 3.93
N ALA A 17 4.31 -6.16 4.23
CA ALA A 17 5.75 -6.18 4.44
C ALA A 17 6.11 -6.21 5.93
N SER A 18 5.28 -6.85 6.77
CA SER A 18 5.58 -6.99 8.20
C SER A 18 6.90 -7.76 8.40
N PRO A 19 7.61 -7.53 9.51
CA PRO A 19 8.84 -8.27 9.81
C PRO A 19 8.66 -9.80 9.76
N GLU A 20 7.50 -10.32 10.16
CA GLU A 20 7.15 -11.74 10.17
C GLU A 20 6.85 -12.29 8.77
N ASN A 21 6.64 -11.42 7.79
CA ASN A 21 6.49 -11.80 6.39
C ASN A 21 7.78 -11.61 5.57
N CYS A 22 8.82 -10.97 6.12
CA CYS A 22 10.03 -10.62 5.36
C CYS A 22 11.18 -11.59 5.65
N ASN A 23 11.92 -11.95 4.60
CA ASN A 23 13.32 -12.38 4.78
C ASN A 23 14.28 -11.18 4.73
N GLU A 24 15.59 -11.43 4.72
CA GLU A 24 16.60 -10.35 4.66
C GLU A 24 16.47 -9.46 3.40
N TYR A 25 16.05 -10.03 2.27
CA TYR A 25 15.85 -9.30 1.02
C TYR A 25 14.56 -8.49 1.06
N GLY A 26 13.47 -9.04 1.63
CA GLY A 26 12.22 -8.31 1.87
C GLY A 26 12.43 -7.08 2.74
N HIS A 27 13.27 -7.18 3.79
CA HIS A 27 13.63 -6.02 4.60
C HIS A 27 14.36 -4.93 3.82
N ARG A 28 15.24 -5.30 2.87
CA ARG A 28 15.95 -4.34 2.00
C ARG A 28 15.01 -3.74 0.95
N TRP A 29 14.16 -4.57 0.37
CA TRP A 29 13.16 -4.19 -0.62
C TRP A 29 12.26 -3.08 -0.07
N ILE A 30 11.63 -3.30 1.09
CA ILE A 30 10.66 -2.33 1.64
C ILE A 30 11.34 -1.04 2.12
N LYS A 31 12.59 -1.13 2.60
CA LYS A 31 13.39 0.06 2.95
C LYS A 31 13.76 0.89 1.72
N CYS A 32 14.09 0.24 0.60
CA CYS A 32 14.33 0.92 -0.67
C CYS A 32 13.04 1.61 -1.14
N PHE A 33 11.92 0.90 -1.11
CA PHE A 33 10.63 1.45 -1.55
C PHE A 33 10.17 2.62 -0.66
N HIS A 34 10.34 2.50 0.66
CA HIS A 34 10.09 3.60 1.60
C HIS A 34 11.05 4.79 1.40
N ALA A 35 12.30 4.56 0.99
CA ALA A 35 13.20 5.65 0.65
C ALA A 35 12.69 6.45 -0.55
N TYR A 36 12.14 5.79 -1.57
CA TYR A 36 11.45 6.45 -2.69
C TYR A 36 10.22 7.23 -2.22
N HIS A 37 9.38 6.63 -1.35
CA HIS A 37 8.25 7.33 -0.73
C HIS A 37 8.69 8.64 -0.08
N LYS A 38 9.71 8.58 0.79
CA LYS A 38 10.21 9.77 1.49
C LYS A 38 10.82 10.82 0.57
N ALA A 39 11.52 10.41 -0.48
CA ALA A 39 12.21 11.33 -1.39
C ALA A 39 11.26 12.05 -2.35
N MET A 40 10.12 11.44 -2.68
CA MET A 40 9.22 11.90 -3.75
C MET A 40 7.88 12.41 -3.24
N THR A 41 7.58 12.27 -1.95
CA THR A 41 6.34 12.80 -1.37
C THR A 41 6.40 14.33 -1.28
N PRO A 42 5.39 15.06 -1.77
CA PRO A 42 5.45 16.52 -1.91
C PRO A 42 5.33 17.30 -0.60
N SER A 43 4.79 16.72 0.47
CA SER A 43 4.71 17.35 1.79
C SER A 43 4.75 16.33 2.93
N ASP A 44 5.18 16.79 4.10
CA ASP A 44 5.30 15.95 5.30
C ASP A 44 3.95 15.37 5.78
N GLU A 45 2.83 15.98 5.41
CA GLU A 45 1.48 15.49 5.71
C GLU A 45 1.20 14.12 5.09
N TYR A 46 1.77 13.82 3.92
CA TYR A 46 1.60 12.55 3.21
C TYR A 46 2.75 11.57 3.44
N LEU A 47 3.74 11.94 4.27
CA LEU A 47 4.83 11.04 4.63
C LEU A 47 4.31 9.99 5.61
N TRP A 48 4.63 8.73 5.32
CA TRP A 48 4.30 7.60 6.17
C TRP A 48 5.60 7.17 6.84
N ASP A 49 5.53 6.85 8.13
CA ASP A 49 6.64 6.15 8.77
C ASP A 49 6.81 4.74 8.19
N LEU A 50 7.91 4.07 8.54
CA LEU A 50 8.22 2.77 7.97
C LEU A 50 7.24 1.69 8.42
N ASP A 51 6.67 1.80 9.62
CA ASP A 51 5.80 0.76 10.18
C ASP A 51 4.42 0.81 9.51
N LEU A 52 3.85 2.00 9.35
CA LEU A 52 2.65 2.21 8.54
C LEU A 52 2.88 1.80 7.08
N PHE A 53 4.01 2.20 6.49
CA PHE A 53 4.35 1.85 5.10
C PHE A 53 4.58 0.35 4.91
N ARG A 54 5.01 -0.39 5.95
CA ARG A 54 5.15 -1.85 5.88
C ARG A 54 3.81 -2.55 5.80
N LYS A 55 2.84 -2.11 6.59
CA LYS A 55 1.52 -2.74 6.65
C LYS A 55 0.50 -1.75 7.21
N ALA A 56 -0.35 -1.23 6.32
CA ALA A 56 -1.46 -0.41 6.73
C ALA A 56 -2.50 -1.25 7.49
N PRO A 57 -3.08 -0.74 8.58
CA PRO A 57 -4.28 -1.32 9.17
C PRO A 57 -5.41 -1.41 8.13
N GLU A 58 -6.18 -2.50 8.17
CA GLU A 58 -7.26 -2.74 7.21
C GLU A 58 -8.32 -1.63 7.24
N ASP A 59 -8.71 -1.18 8.44
CA ASP A 59 -9.67 -0.10 8.65
C ASP A 59 -9.17 1.22 8.08
N TRP A 60 -7.89 1.52 8.25
CA TRP A 60 -7.25 2.69 7.65
C TRP A 60 -7.25 2.60 6.12
N TRP A 61 -6.89 1.45 5.55
CA TRP A 61 -6.83 1.24 4.10
C TRP A 61 -8.21 1.34 3.45
N MET A 62 -9.22 0.69 4.05
CA MET A 62 -10.60 0.73 3.57
C MET A 62 -11.16 2.16 3.59
N ARG A 63 -10.96 2.89 4.70
CA ARG A 63 -11.45 4.27 4.85
C ARG A 63 -10.78 5.22 3.85
N THR A 64 -9.45 5.20 3.78
CA THR A 64 -8.69 6.11 2.90
C THR A 64 -8.98 5.85 1.43
N LEU A 65 -9.06 4.59 1.02
CA LEU A 65 -9.35 4.23 -0.36
C LEU A 65 -10.82 4.49 -0.73
N PHE A 66 -11.79 3.95 0.00
CA PHE A 66 -13.18 3.98 -0.47
C PHE A 66 -13.99 5.18 0.06
N ASP A 67 -13.77 5.61 1.30
CA ASP A 67 -14.58 6.68 1.89
C ASP A 67 -14.02 8.07 1.59
N GLU A 68 -12.71 8.26 1.74
CA GLU A 68 -12.06 9.57 1.61
C GLU A 68 -11.70 9.92 0.16
N SER A 69 -11.20 8.95 -0.63
CA SER A 69 -10.79 9.22 -2.02
C SER A 69 -11.96 9.24 -3.02
N GLY A 70 -13.10 8.63 -2.67
CA GLY A 70 -14.28 8.53 -3.53
C GLY A 70 -14.17 7.49 -4.65
N VAL A 71 -13.29 6.50 -4.51
CA VAL A 71 -13.25 5.28 -5.35
C VAL A 71 -14.45 4.40 -5.02
N ASP A 72 -15.19 3.97 -6.05
CA ASP A 72 -16.33 3.05 -5.88
C ASP A 72 -15.91 1.57 -6.02
N VAL A 73 -14.90 1.31 -6.86
CA VAL A 73 -14.38 -0.05 -7.13
C VAL A 73 -12.86 0.01 -7.28
N GLY A 74 -12.15 -0.90 -6.62
CA GLY A 74 -10.70 -1.05 -6.74
C GLY A 74 -10.30 -2.41 -7.32
N ILE A 75 -9.31 -2.43 -8.22
CA ILE A 75 -8.76 -3.65 -8.81
C ILE A 75 -7.42 -3.97 -8.14
N LEU A 76 -7.43 -4.94 -7.24
CA LEU A 76 -6.24 -5.38 -6.51
C LEU A 76 -5.33 -6.19 -7.42
N GLN A 77 -4.11 -5.68 -7.65
CA GLN A 77 -3.15 -6.33 -8.52
C GLN A 77 -2.22 -7.25 -7.72
N PRO A 78 -2.01 -8.50 -8.17
CA PRO A 78 -1.15 -9.41 -7.46
C PRO A 78 0.32 -9.03 -7.61
N THR A 79 1.02 -8.98 -6.47
CA THR A 79 2.47 -8.74 -6.41
C THR A 79 3.16 -9.95 -5.78
N HIS A 80 3.49 -10.95 -6.61
CA HIS A 80 4.02 -12.25 -6.17
C HIS A 80 5.52 -12.23 -5.84
N LEU A 81 5.97 -11.31 -4.98
CA LEU A 81 7.37 -11.18 -4.57
C LEU A 81 7.77 -12.25 -3.53
N MET A 82 7.51 -13.53 -3.82
CA MET A 82 7.68 -14.64 -2.87
C MET A 82 9.14 -14.90 -2.47
N ASP A 83 10.10 -14.48 -3.29
CA ASP A 83 11.53 -14.52 -2.94
C ASP A 83 11.91 -13.51 -1.86
N PHE A 84 11.04 -12.53 -1.58
CA PHE A 84 11.23 -11.48 -0.59
C PHE A 84 10.29 -11.67 0.62
N PHE A 85 9.06 -12.14 0.36
CA PHE A 85 7.98 -12.23 1.34
C PHE A 85 7.35 -13.62 1.42
N HIS A 86 7.25 -14.18 2.64
CA HIS A 86 6.83 -15.57 2.86
C HIS A 86 5.40 -15.89 2.40
N ARG A 87 4.49 -14.91 2.49
CA ARG A 87 3.06 -15.03 2.16
C ARG A 87 2.66 -14.14 0.98
N GLY A 88 3.63 -13.66 0.20
CA GLY A 88 3.42 -12.64 -0.84
C GLY A 88 3.62 -11.22 -0.30
N PHE A 89 3.74 -10.26 -1.21
CA PHE A 89 3.79 -8.84 -0.87
C PHE A 89 2.37 -8.34 -0.67
#